data_AF-A0A537HEP1-F1
#
_entry.id   AF-A0A537HEP1-F1
#
_cell.length_a   1.000
_cell.length_b   1.000
_cell.length_c   1.000
_cell.angle_alpha   90.00
_cell.angle_beta   90.00
_cell.angle_gamma   90.00
#
_symmetry.space_group_name_H-M   'P 1'
#
loop_
_entity.id
_entity.type
_entity.pdbx_description
1 polymer ?
#
loop_
_entity_poly.entity_id
_entity_poly.type
_entity_poly.pdbx_seq_one_letter_code
_entity_poly.pdbx_strand_id
1 'polypeptide(L)'
;MTTEEQAQIPDNGSKQLTDLILKGDHENAARVAVEIVTKSGSANDVVDTISDAMNIVSDLHEMERYSVAEVEKCENAAEKSLAAVRPKIKIDHRKIKGRVMVSSL
;
A
#
# COMPACT_ATOMS: atom_id res chain seq x y z
N MET A 1 -10.03 27.85 10.84
CA MET A 1 -9.96 27.66 9.38
C MET A 1 -8.53 27.26 9.05
N THR A 2 -8.29 25.98 8.83
CA THR A 2 -7.12 25.41 8.14
C THR A 2 -7.52 23.98 7.81
N THR A 3 -8.13 23.81 6.64
CA THR A 3 -8.40 22.50 6.06
C THR A 3 -7.05 21.95 5.61
N GLU A 4 -6.64 20.82 6.17
CA GLU A 4 -5.45 20.10 5.74
C GLU A 4 -5.63 19.72 4.27
N GLU A 5 -4.77 20.28 3.42
CA GLU A 5 -4.69 19.98 2.00
C GLU A 5 -4.20 18.53 1.90
N GLN A 6 -5.16 17.60 1.83
CA GLN A 6 -4.90 16.22 1.44
C GLN A 6 -4.23 16.28 0.07
N ALA A 7 -2.94 15.96 0.05
CA ALA A 7 -2.16 15.88 -1.17
C ALA A 7 -2.92 14.97 -2.14
N GLN A 8 -3.43 15.54 -3.23
CA GLN A 8 -4.12 14.80 -4.26
C GLN A 8 -3.13 13.80 -4.85
N ILE A 9 -3.33 12.54 -4.50
CA ILE A 9 -2.59 11.41 -5.03
C ILE A 9 -2.77 11.43 -6.56
N PRO A 10 -1.71 11.31 -7.37
CA PRO A 10 -1.87 11.22 -8.81
C PRO A 10 -2.70 9.98 -9.16
N ASP A 11 -3.96 10.23 -9.49
CA ASP A 11 -5.11 9.30 -9.57
C ASP A 11 -4.86 8.07 -10.47
N ASN A 12 -3.92 8.17 -11.40
CA ASN A 12 -3.61 7.08 -12.33
C ASN A 12 -2.69 5.99 -11.73
N GLY A 13 -1.75 6.37 -10.85
CA GLY A 13 -0.76 5.44 -10.29
C GLY A 13 -1.37 4.56 -9.19
N SER A 14 -2.12 5.16 -8.27
CA SER A 14 -2.74 4.44 -7.17
C SER A 14 -3.83 3.49 -7.64
N LYS A 15 -4.69 3.92 -8.58
CA LYS A 15 -5.68 3.04 -9.18
C LYS A 15 -5.04 1.84 -9.87
N GLN A 16 -3.96 2.07 -10.63
CA GLN A 16 -3.21 0.99 -11.26
C GLN A 16 -2.60 0.03 -10.24
N LEU A 17 -2.04 0.54 -9.14
CA LEU A 17 -1.50 -0.28 -8.07
C LEU A 17 -2.60 -1.13 -7.41
N THR A 18 -3.76 -0.56 -7.09
CA THR A 18 -4.93 -1.28 -6.57
C THR A 18 -5.33 -2.42 -7.51
N ASP A 19 -5.50 -2.14 -8.80
CA ASP A 19 -5.90 -3.16 -9.79
C ASP A 19 -4.90 -4.32 -9.89
N LEU A 20 -3.59 -4.03 -9.76
CA LEU A 20 -2.54 -5.06 -9.79
C LEU A 20 -2.54 -5.91 -8.52
N ILE A 21 -2.78 -5.29 -7.36
CA ILE A 21 -2.92 -6.01 -6.08
C ILE A 21 -4.14 -6.93 -6.13
N LEU A 22 -5.30 -6.44 -6.59
CA LEU A 22 -6.51 -7.26 -6.72
C LEU A 22 -6.36 -8.42 -7.70
N LYS A 23 -5.44 -8.32 -8.68
CA LYS A 23 -5.11 -9.43 -9.60
C LYS A 23 -4.07 -10.39 -9.04
N GLY A 24 -3.40 -10.05 -7.93
CA GLY A 24 -2.26 -10.80 -7.40
C GLY A 24 -0.98 -10.68 -8.25
N ASP A 25 -0.88 -9.66 -9.11
CA ASP A 25 0.28 -9.44 -9.98
C ASP A 25 1.41 -8.72 -9.21
N HIS A 26 2.14 -9.51 -8.43
CA HIS A 26 3.15 -8.99 -7.50
C HIS A 26 4.35 -8.32 -8.21
N GLU A 27 4.72 -8.75 -9.41
CA GLU A 27 5.86 -8.19 -10.14
C GLU A 27 5.55 -6.77 -10.63
N ASN A 28 4.39 -6.60 -11.27
CA ASN A 28 3.98 -5.29 -11.76
C ASN A 28 3.57 -4.36 -10.62
N ALA A 29 2.92 -4.87 -9.58
CA ALA A 29 2.55 -4.06 -8.41
C ALA A 29 3.79 -3.45 -7.75
N ALA A 30 4.85 -4.23 -7.52
CA ALA A 30 6.11 -3.74 -6.96
C ALA A 30 6.77 -2.68 -7.84
N ARG A 31 6.75 -2.85 -9.16
CA ARG A 31 7.30 -1.87 -10.11
C ARG A 31 6.53 -0.55 -10.05
N VAL A 32 5.20 -0.60 -10.08
CA VAL A 32 4.33 0.59 -10.02
C VAL A 32 4.47 1.31 -8.67
N ALA A 33 4.56 0.57 -7.57
CA ALA A 33 4.81 1.13 -6.24
C ALA A 33 6.10 1.98 -6.21
N VAL A 34 7.20 1.46 -6.76
CA VAL A 34 8.45 2.22 -6.86
C VAL A 34 8.31 3.46 -7.74
N GLU A 35 7.55 3.38 -8.83
CA GLU A 35 7.27 4.50 -9.74
C GLU A 35 6.49 5.61 -9.04
N ILE A 36 5.44 5.27 -8.28
CA ILE A 36 4.65 6.22 -7.47
C ILE A 36 5.58 6.98 -6.53
N VAL A 37 6.37 6.29 -5.71
CA VAL A 37 7.29 6.97 -4.76
C VAL A 37 8.33 7.81 -5.49
N THR A 38 8.75 7.43 -6.69
CA THR A 38 9.72 8.21 -7.47
C THR A 38 9.10 9.49 -8.03
N LYS A 39 7.81 9.47 -8.39
CA LYS A 39 7.09 10.62 -8.97
C LYS A 39 6.47 11.52 -7.90
N SER A 40 5.78 10.97 -6.91
CA SER A 40 5.13 11.72 -5.83
C SER A 40 6.10 12.08 -4.70
N GLY A 41 7.20 11.33 -4.57
CA GLY A 41 8.18 11.53 -3.50
C GLY A 41 7.76 10.96 -2.14
N SER A 42 6.57 10.36 -2.04
CA SER A 42 5.99 9.89 -0.78
C SER A 42 5.76 8.38 -0.82
N ALA A 43 6.42 7.67 0.08
CA ALA A 43 6.16 6.25 0.32
C ALA A 43 4.83 6.03 1.05
N ASN A 44 4.29 7.06 1.72
CA ASN A 44 3.02 6.97 2.42
C ASN A 44 1.86 6.76 1.44
N ASP A 45 1.88 7.43 0.29
CA ASP A 45 0.82 7.29 -0.72
C ASP A 45 0.68 5.83 -1.19
N VAL A 46 1.81 5.12 -1.29
CA VAL A 46 1.83 3.69 -1.61
C VAL A 46 1.27 2.85 -0.47
N VAL A 47 1.63 3.16 0.78
CA VAL A 47 1.11 2.46 1.96
C VAL A 47 -0.40 2.63 2.07
N ASP A 48 -0.91 3.85 1.88
CA ASP A 48 -2.34 4.16 1.90
C ASP A 48 -3.07 3.41 0.77
N THR A 49 -2.52 3.42 -0.44
CA THR A 49 -3.07 2.67 -1.58
C THR A 49 -3.12 1.16 -1.32
N ILE A 50 -2.07 0.59 -0.71
CA ILE A 50 -2.05 -0.83 -0.33
C ILE A 50 -3.12 -1.12 0.73
N SER A 51 -3.27 -0.24 1.73
CA SER A 51 -4.29 -0.36 2.76
C SER A 51 -5.70 -0.37 2.17
N ASP A 52 -5.98 0.57 1.26
CA ASP A 52 -7.27 0.65 0.58
C ASP A 52 -7.55 -0.60 -0.28
N ALA A 53 -6.53 -1.10 -0.99
CA ALA A 53 -6.65 -2.32 -1.78
C ALA A 53 -6.96 -3.54 -0.89
N MET A 54 -6.30 -3.68 0.26
CA MET A 54 -6.54 -4.80 1.17
C MET A 54 -7.89 -4.71 1.88
N ASN A 55 -8.42 -3.51 2.12
CA ASN A 55 -9.81 -3.35 2.59
C ASN A 55 -10.80 -3.92 1.55
N ILE A 56 -10.59 -3.63 0.27
CA ILE A 56 -11.42 -4.21 -0.82
C ILE A 56 -11.28 -5.74 -0.86
N VAL A 57 -10.06 -6.28 -0.71
CA VAL A 57 -9.83 -7.73 -0.66
C VAL A 57 -10.59 -8.38 0.51
N SER A 58 -10.57 -7.73 1.69
CA SER A 58 -11.32 -8.18 2.86
C SER A 58 -12.82 -8.23 2.57
N ASP A 59 -13.39 -7.15 2.02
CA ASP A 59 -14.80 -7.09 1.65
C ASP A 59 -15.17 -8.19 0.63
N LEU A 60 -14.31 -8.45 -0.35
CA LEU A 60 -14.54 -9.50 -1.36
C LEU A 60 -14.48 -10.90 -0.75
N HIS A 61 -13.61 -11.13 0.23
CA HIS A 61 -13.55 -12.40 0.96
C HIS A 61 -14.78 -12.59 1.86
N GLU A 62 -15.20 -11.54 2.59
CA GLU A 62 -16.40 -11.56 3.44
C GLU A 62 -17.68 -11.84 2.64
N MET A 63 -17.75 -11.36 1.40
CA MET A 63 -18.85 -11.64 0.47
C MET A 63 -18.72 -12.99 -0.25
N GLU A 64 -17.76 -13.85 0.15
CA GLU A 64 -17.45 -15.14 -0.47
C GLU A 64 -17.12 -15.04 -1.97
N ARG A 65 -16.71 -13.86 -2.43
CA ARG A 65 -16.32 -13.61 -3.83
C ARG A 65 -14.87 -13.98 -4.10
N TYR A 66 -14.02 -13.88 -3.08
CA TYR A 66 -12.65 -14.37 -3.09
C TYR A 66 -12.51 -15.58 -2.18
N SER A 67 -11.87 -16.62 -2.69
CA SER A 67 -11.35 -17.73 -1.91
C SER A 67 -10.10 -17.33 -1.12
N VAL A 68 -9.74 -18.12 -0.11
CA VAL A 68 -8.49 -17.94 0.66
C VAL A 68 -7.27 -17.87 -0.27
N ALA A 69 -7.23 -18.71 -1.31
CA ALA A 69 -6.13 -18.71 -2.28
C ALA A 69 -6.06 -17.43 -3.13
N GLU A 70 -7.18 -16.75 -3.35
CA GLU A 70 -7.20 -15.44 -4.02
C GLU A 70 -6.75 -14.32 -3.08
N VAL A 71 -7.14 -14.39 -1.80
CA VAL A 71 -6.65 -13.48 -0.76
C VAL A 71 -5.14 -13.59 -0.61
N GLU A 72 -4.58 -14.80 -0.50
CA GLU A 72 -3.13 -15.03 -0.39
C GLU A 72 -2.34 -14.43 -1.57
N LYS A 73 -2.89 -14.48 -2.79
CA LYS A 73 -2.26 -13.85 -3.97
C LYS A 73 -2.23 -12.34 -3.84
N CYS A 74 -3.32 -11.73 -3.38
CA CYS A 74 -3.41 -10.30 -3.16
C CYS A 74 -2.45 -9.85 -2.04
N GLU A 75 -2.40 -10.60 -0.95
CA GLU A 75 -1.47 -10.37 0.17
C GLU A 75 -0.01 -10.41 -0.29
N ASN A 76 0.37 -11.40 -1.10
CA ASN A 76 1.72 -11.48 -1.67
C ASN A 76 2.02 -10.25 -2.56
N ALA A 77 1.07 -9.80 -3.38
CA ALA A 77 1.26 -8.59 -4.19
C ALA A 77 1.41 -7.32 -3.34
N ALA A 78 0.63 -7.19 -2.27
CA ALA A 78 0.73 -6.11 -1.29
C ALA A 78 2.08 -6.13 -0.56
N GLU A 79 2.50 -7.30 -0.06
CA GLU A 79 3.77 -7.47 0.66
C GLU A 79 4.96 -7.12 -0.23
N LYS A 80 4.99 -7.61 -1.48
CA LYS A 80 6.08 -7.30 -2.43
C LYS A 80 6.12 -5.81 -2.78
N SER A 81 4.96 -5.17 -2.92
CA SER A 81 4.87 -3.72 -3.16
C SER A 81 5.43 -2.93 -1.99
N LEU A 82 5.04 -3.28 -0.76
CA LEU A 82 5.55 -2.64 0.46
C LEU A 82 7.06 -2.86 0.62
N ALA A 83 7.54 -4.08 0.39
CA ALA A 83 8.96 -4.42 0.46
C ALA A 83 9.79 -3.59 -0.53
N ALA A 84 9.28 -3.36 -1.74
CA ALA A 84 9.95 -2.58 -2.78
C ALA A 84 10.13 -1.09 -2.40
N VAL A 85 9.17 -0.52 -1.67
CA VAL A 85 9.21 0.89 -1.24
C VAL A 85 9.80 1.10 0.14
N ARG A 86 9.97 0.04 0.94
CA ARG A 86 10.51 0.09 2.31
C ARG A 86 11.83 0.88 2.43
N PRO A 87 12.83 0.74 1.53
CA PRO A 87 14.06 1.54 1.61
C PRO A 87 13.85 3.04 1.40
N LYS A 88 12.72 3.45 0.80
CA LYS A 88 12.37 4.85 0.55
C LYS A 88 11.56 5.49 1.68
N ILE A 89 11.10 4.70 2.66
CA ILE A 89 10.45 5.22 3.86
C ILE A 89 11.52 5.93 4.71
N LYS A 90 11.50 7.28 4.68
CA LYS A 90 12.43 8.10 5.46
C LYS A 90 11.91 8.29 6.88
N ILE A 91 12.66 7.80 7.84
CA ILE A 91 12.43 8.10 9.26
C ILE A 91 13.33 9.28 9.65
N ASP A 92 12.71 10.42 9.97
CA ASP A 92 13.45 11.52 10.59
C ASP A 92 13.69 11.22 12.07
N HIS A 93 14.87 10.69 12.37
CA HIS A 93 15.26 10.28 13.72
C HIS A 93 15.18 11.42 14.76
N ARG A 94 15.32 12.69 14.34
CA ARG A 94 15.23 13.85 15.27
C ARG A 94 13.80 14.13 15.73
N LYS A 95 12.80 13.65 15.00
CA LYS A 95 11.37 13.82 15.30
C LYS A 95 10.77 12.65 16.09
N ILE A 96 11.53 11.59 16.36
CA ILE A 96 11.06 10.44 17.12
C ILE A 96 10.84 10.87 18.59
N LYS A 97 9.57 10.94 19.01
CA LYS A 97 9.19 11.25 20.41
C LYS A 97 9.15 10.01 21.32
N GLY A 98 9.10 8.81 20.73
CA GLY A 98 9.03 7.55 21.45
C GLY A 98 9.06 6.37 20.47
N ARG A 99 9.23 5.15 21.00
CA ARG A 99 9.17 3.91 20.22
C ARG A 99 8.04 3.05 20.77
N VAL A 100 7.27 2.45 19.88
CA VAL A 100 6.20 1.50 20.23
C VAL A 100 6.63 0.13 19.73
N MET A 101 6.46 -0.89 20.57
CA MET A 101 6.58 -2.29 20.17
C MET A 101 5.19 -2.81 19.83
N VAL A 102 5.04 -3.35 18.64
CA VAL A 102 3.81 -4.00 18.18
C VAL A 102 4.11 -5.47 18.02
N SER A 103 3.31 -6.33 18.63
CA SER A 103 3.40 -7.79 18.52
C SER A 103 2.02 -8.35 18.15
N SER A 104 1.98 -9.33 17.26
CA SER A 104 0.79 -10.16 17.09
C SER A 104 0.79 -11.25 18.16
N LEU A 105 -0.40 -11.57 18.68
CA LEU A 105 -0.66 -12.75 19.52
C LEU A 105 -0.76 -14.01 18.65
#